data_AF-A0A6M1N9T6-F1
#
_entry.id   AF-A0A6M1N9T6-F1
#
_cell.length_a   1.000
_cell.length_b   1.000
_cell.length_c   1.000
_cell.angle_alpha   90.00
_cell.angle_beta   90.00
_cell.angle_gamma   90.00
#
_symmetry.space_group_name_H-M   'P 1'
#
loop_
_entity.id
_entity.type
_entity.pdbx_description
1 polymer ?
#
loop_
_entity_poly.entity_id
_entity_poly.type
_entity_poly.pdbx_seq_one_letter_code
_entity_poly.pdbx_strand_id
1 'polypeptide(L)'
;MTTNQQIILNTLLEQQKISLESSLKEDDYFHLFVTEQVLKNFELSYDELEEGIVDNGGDGGIDSIYTFVNTELVQRDSDLIDGKRNSIIDVYIIQSKNTNGFGETPIEKCVSSANDLF
;
A
#
# COMPACT_ATOMS: atom_id res chain seq x y z
N MET A 1 -24.88 7.89 -5.81
CA MET A 1 -24.76 9.25 -5.24
C MET A 1 -23.60 9.21 -4.28
N THR A 2 -22.61 10.08 -4.45
CA THR A 2 -21.44 10.14 -3.57
C THR A 2 -21.87 10.58 -2.18
N THR A 3 -21.44 9.89 -1.13
CA THR A 3 -21.81 10.23 0.25
C THR A 3 -21.03 11.45 0.74
N ASN A 4 -21.53 12.13 1.77
CA ASN A 4 -20.81 13.27 2.37
C ASN A 4 -19.39 12.90 2.80
N GLN A 5 -19.19 11.67 3.29
CA GLN A 5 -17.87 11.17 3.69
C GLN A 5 -16.93 11.03 2.49
N GLN A 6 -17.42 10.51 1.36
CA GLN A 6 -16.64 10.41 0.12
C GLN A 6 -16.29 11.80 -0.43
N ILE A 7 -17.20 12.78 -0.35
CA ILE A 7 -16.91 14.16 -0.76
C ILE A 7 -15.77 14.76 0.09
N ILE A 8 -15.85 14.61 1.42
CA ILE A 8 -14.82 15.11 2.35
C ILE A 8 -13.46 14.45 2.06
N LEU A 9 -13.44 13.13 1.86
CA LEU A 9 -12.22 12.39 1.55
C LEU A 9 -11.60 12.88 0.24
N ASN A 10 -12.39 13.01 -0.82
CA ASN A 10 -11.89 13.46 -2.12
C ASN A 10 -11.32 14.88 -2.06
N THR A 11 -12.00 15.79 -1.35
CA THR A 11 -11.47 17.16 -1.14
C THR A 11 -10.14 17.15 -0.38
N LEU A 12 -9.99 16.28 0.62
CA LEU A 12 -8.75 16.15 1.39
C LEU A 12 -7.61 15.59 0.53
N LEU A 13 -7.89 14.58 -0.29
CA LEU A 13 -6.92 14.01 -1.24
C LEU A 13 -6.46 15.04 -2.27
N GLU A 14 -7.38 15.79 -2.86
CA GLU A 14 -7.06 16.87 -3.79
C GLU A 14 -6.16 17.93 -3.16
N GLN A 15 -6.47 18.36 -1.93
CA GLN A 15 -5.69 19.36 -1.20
C GLN A 15 -4.28 18.87 -0.89
N GLN A 16 -4.14 17.62 -0.41
CA GLN A 16 -2.83 17.06 -0.11
C GLN A 16 -1.99 16.85 -1.37
N LYS A 17 -2.59 16.35 -2.45
CA LYS A 17 -1.91 16.17 -3.74
C LYS A 17 -1.33 17.50 -4.26
N ILE A 18 -2.11 18.58 -4.17
CA ILE A 18 -1.65 19.94 -4.52
C ILE A 18 -0.52 20.39 -3.60
N SER A 19 -0.64 20.16 -2.29
CA SER A 19 0.38 20.56 -1.32
C SER A 19 1.72 19.83 -1.49
N LEU A 20 1.69 18.60 -1.98
CA LEU A 20 2.87 17.77 -2.24
C LEU A 20 3.45 18.01 -3.65
N GLU A 21 2.85 18.91 -4.44
CA GLU A 21 3.16 19.13 -5.86
C GLU A 21 3.23 17.82 -6.67
N SER A 22 2.44 16.82 -6.28
CA SER A 22 2.53 15.47 -6.84
C SER A 22 1.96 15.43 -8.25
N SER A 23 2.78 14.98 -9.21
CA SER A 23 2.38 14.76 -10.60
C SER A 23 1.71 13.39 -10.83
N LEU A 24 1.46 12.62 -9.76
CA LEU A 24 0.82 11.30 -9.84
C LEU A 24 -0.59 11.39 -10.42
N LYS A 25 -1.09 10.30 -11.02
CA LYS A 25 -2.52 10.22 -11.36
C LYS A 25 -3.36 10.11 -10.09
N GLU A 26 -4.66 10.33 -10.21
CA GLU A 26 -5.57 10.26 -9.06
C GLU A 26 -5.55 8.89 -8.40
N ASP A 27 -5.59 7.82 -9.20
CA ASP A 27 -5.56 6.44 -8.69
C ASP A 27 -4.21 6.10 -8.05
N ASP A 28 -3.09 6.48 -8.68
CA ASP A 28 -1.74 6.28 -8.14
C ASP A 28 -1.57 7.03 -6.80
N TYR A 29 -2.09 8.25 -6.72
CA TYR A 29 -2.06 9.04 -5.49
C TYR A 29 -2.96 8.44 -4.40
N PHE A 30 -4.16 7.98 -4.77
CA PHE A 30 -5.06 7.28 -3.85
C PHE A 30 -4.40 6.02 -3.29
N HIS A 31 -3.71 5.27 -4.15
CA HIS A 31 -2.94 4.10 -3.74
C HIS A 31 -1.87 4.46 -2.70
N LEU A 32 -1.01 5.43 -3.00
CA LEU A 32 0.02 5.91 -2.07
C LEU A 32 -0.58 6.36 -0.73
N PHE A 33 -1.68 7.12 -0.77
CA PHE A 33 -2.39 7.56 0.42
C PHE A 33 -2.91 6.38 1.25
N VAL A 34 -3.58 5.40 0.62
CA VAL A 34 -4.09 4.22 1.33
C VAL A 34 -2.95 3.45 1.99
N THR A 35 -1.85 3.25 1.27
CA THR A 35 -0.66 2.58 1.79
C THR A 35 -0.07 3.31 2.99
N GLU A 36 0.12 4.63 2.89
CA GLU A 36 0.56 5.47 4.02
C GLU A 36 -0.38 5.32 5.22
N GLN A 37 -1.70 5.38 5.02
CA GLN A 37 -2.67 5.27 6.12
C GLN A 37 -2.70 3.88 6.77
N VAL A 38 -2.49 2.81 6.00
CA VAL A 38 -2.40 1.43 6.50
C VAL A 38 -1.12 1.25 7.33
N LEU A 39 -0.01 1.81 6.86
CA LEU A 39 1.33 1.64 7.46
C LEU A 39 1.74 2.80 8.39
N LYS A 40 0.84 3.74 8.70
CA LYS A 40 1.15 4.97 9.44
C LYS A 40 1.86 4.77 10.79
N ASN A 41 1.70 3.61 11.41
CA ASN A 41 2.34 3.30 12.69
C ASN A 41 3.83 2.97 12.56
N PHE A 42 4.31 2.72 11.33
CA PHE A 42 5.72 2.43 11.03
C PHE A 42 6.49 3.70 10.61
N GLU A 43 5.81 4.84 10.47
CA GLU A 43 6.43 6.15 10.16
C GLU A 43 7.33 6.13 8.90
N LEU A 44 6.94 5.36 7.88
CA LEU A 44 7.68 5.23 6.63
C LEU A 44 7.75 6.56 5.86
N SER A 45 8.90 6.82 5.26
CA SER A 45 9.11 7.88 4.27
C SER A 45 8.42 7.58 2.93
N TYR A 46 8.25 8.60 2.08
CA TYR A 46 7.68 8.39 0.75
C TYR A 46 8.54 7.47 -0.13
N ASP A 47 9.86 7.54 -0.02
CA ASP A 47 10.76 6.66 -0.76
C ASP A 47 10.59 5.19 -0.34
N GLU A 48 10.43 4.93 0.98
CA GLU A 48 10.15 3.59 1.52
C GLU A 48 8.78 3.08 1.09
N LEU A 49 7.76 3.96 1.07
CA LEU A 49 6.44 3.61 0.55
C LEU A 49 6.53 3.27 -0.94
N GLU A 50 7.17 4.09 -1.76
CA GLU A 50 7.29 3.86 -3.20
C GLU A 50 8.03 2.56 -3.54
N GLU A 51 9.05 2.17 -2.78
CA GLU A 51 9.79 0.93 -3.02
C GLU A 51 8.91 -0.33 -2.88
N GLY A 52 7.93 -0.29 -1.98
CA GLY A 52 6.99 -1.40 -1.78
C GLY A 52 5.87 -1.47 -2.81
N ILE A 53 5.70 -0.46 -3.67
CA ILE A 53 4.69 -0.45 -4.74
C ILE A 53 5.16 -1.36 -5.88
N VAL A 54 4.33 -2.35 -6.21
CA VAL A 54 4.56 -3.32 -7.29
C VAL A 54 3.45 -3.30 -8.35
N ASP A 55 2.55 -2.31 -8.27
CA ASP A 55 1.43 -2.06 -9.20
C ASP A 55 1.94 -1.92 -10.64
N ASN A 56 1.75 -3.00 -11.41
CA ASN A 56 2.10 -3.10 -12.81
C ASN A 56 1.28 -4.21 -13.49
N GLY A 57 1.32 -4.26 -14.82
CA GLY A 57 0.63 -5.32 -15.55
C GLY A 57 1.12 -6.72 -15.14
N GLY A 58 0.21 -7.56 -14.62
CA GLY A 58 0.51 -8.93 -14.21
C GLY A 58 0.84 -9.12 -12.73
N ASP A 59 0.61 -8.10 -11.90
CA ASP A 59 0.76 -8.09 -10.43
C ASP A 59 -0.11 -9.09 -9.65
N GLY A 60 -1.10 -9.72 -10.30
CA GLY A 60 -2.01 -10.65 -9.63
C GLY A 60 -2.96 -9.97 -8.64
N GLY A 61 -3.13 -8.65 -8.71
CA GLY A 61 -3.94 -7.91 -7.74
C GLY A 61 -3.22 -7.63 -6.42
N ILE A 62 -1.90 -7.46 -6.47
CA ILE A 62 -1.08 -6.96 -5.37
C ILE A 62 -0.51 -5.62 -5.83
N ASP A 63 -1.03 -4.51 -5.31
CA ASP A 63 -0.54 -3.17 -5.69
C ASP A 63 0.73 -2.82 -4.88
N SER A 64 0.82 -3.27 -3.62
CA SER A 64 2.03 -3.14 -2.81
C SER A 64 2.27 -4.35 -1.90
N ILE A 65 3.55 -4.57 -1.56
CA ILE A 65 3.98 -5.55 -0.58
C ILE A 65 5.08 -4.98 0.32
N TYR A 66 4.92 -5.14 1.63
CA TYR A 66 5.90 -4.72 2.64
C TYR A 66 6.19 -5.87 3.58
N THR A 67 7.47 -6.05 3.92
CA THR A 67 7.90 -7.06 4.89
C THR A 67 8.59 -6.36 6.04
N PHE A 68 8.21 -6.72 7.26
CA PHE A 68 8.83 -6.23 8.48
C PHE A 68 9.40 -7.39 9.27
N VAL A 69 10.58 -7.19 9.86
CA VAL A 69 11.17 -8.12 10.82
C VAL A 69 11.28 -7.40 12.15
N ASN A 70 10.55 -7.86 13.15
CA ASN A 70 10.49 -7.21 14.47
C ASN A 70 10.20 -5.70 14.36
N THR A 71 9.22 -5.32 13.54
CA THR A 71 8.81 -3.92 13.24
C THR A 71 9.77 -3.08 12.39
N GLU A 72 10.93 -3.60 12.01
CA GLU A 72 11.85 -2.93 11.08
C GLU A 72 11.50 -3.30 9.63
N LEU A 73 11.35 -2.29 8.76
CA LEU A 73 11.07 -2.49 7.34
C LEU A 73 12.26 -3.16 6.65
N VAL A 74 11.97 -4.18 5.85
CA VAL A 74 12.94 -4.83 4.96
C VAL A 74 12.78 -4.28 3.55
N GLN A 75 13.83 -3.64 3.06
CA GLN A 75 13.97 -3.14 1.70
C GLN A 75 14.99 -3.96 0.91
N ARG A 76 15.07 -3.74 -0.41
CA ARG A 76 15.95 -4.50 -1.31
C ARG A 76 17.41 -4.44 -0.86
N ASP A 77 17.84 -3.28 -0.39
CA ASP A 77 19.22 -2.99 0.00
C ASP A 77 19.43 -3.01 1.53
N SER A 78 18.44 -3.49 2.30
CA SER A 78 18.61 -3.64 3.75
C SER A 78 19.72 -4.62 4.06
N ASP A 79 20.58 -4.25 5.03
CA ASP A 79 21.51 -5.18 5.63
C ASP A 79 20.76 -6.41 6.17
N LEU A 80 21.47 -7.54 6.27
CA LEU A 80 20.92 -8.74 6.90
C LEU A 80 20.50 -8.39 8.33
N ILE A 81 19.18 -8.32 8.55
CA ILE A 81 18.63 -8.16 9.89
C ILE A 81 19.03 -9.40 10.69
N ASP A 82 19.76 -9.18 11.78
CA ASP A 82 20.24 -10.26 12.63
C ASP A 82 19.04 -10.93 13.32
N GLY A 83 18.52 -11.96 12.65
CA GLY A 83 17.33 -12.69 13.05
C GLY A 83 17.59 -13.42 14.36
N LYS A 84 17.32 -12.76 15.48
CA LYS A 84 17.33 -13.42 16.79
C LYS A 84 16.30 -14.55 16.78
N ARG A 85 16.57 -15.58 17.57
CA ARG A 85 15.63 -16.69 17.79
C ARG A 85 14.26 -16.10 18.21
N ASN A 86 13.19 -16.51 17.53
CA ASN A 86 11.81 -15.97 17.65
C ASN A 86 11.57 -14.59 17.00
N SER A 87 12.24 -14.28 15.89
CA SER A 87 11.88 -13.10 15.10
C SER A 87 10.46 -13.24 14.52
N ILE A 88 9.70 -12.14 14.56
CA ILE A 88 8.37 -12.06 13.95
C ILE A 88 8.53 -11.43 12.57
N ILE A 89 7.97 -12.09 11.55
CA ILE A 89 7.91 -11.58 10.19
C ILE A 89 6.46 -11.20 9.90
N ASP A 90 6.22 -9.92 9.69
CA ASP A 90 4.93 -9.39 9.31
C ASP A 90 4.98 -9.02 7.82
N VAL A 91 4.04 -9.55 7.03
CA VAL A 91 3.91 -9.25 5.61
C VAL A 91 2.58 -8.54 5.38
N TYR A 92 2.65 -7.35 4.81
CA TYR A 92 1.51 -6.54 4.42
C TYR A 92 1.36 -6.60 2.90
N ILE A 93 0.24 -7.16 2.44
CA ILE A 93 -0.15 -7.18 1.04
C ILE A 93 -1.32 -6.20 0.89
N ILE A 94 -1.17 -5.20 0.03
CA ILE A 94 -2.14 -4.12 -0.11
C ILE A 94 -2.65 -4.09 -1.55
N GLN A 95 -3.97 -4.20 -1.69
CA GLN A 95 -4.71 -3.88 -2.91
C GLN A 95 -5.62 -2.68 -2.59
N SER A 96 -5.51 -1.65 -3.43
CA SER A 96 -6.33 -0.46 -3.38
C SER A 96 -7.17 -0.31 -4.65
N LYS A 97 -8.39 0.21 -4.52
CA LYS A 97 -9.24 0.57 -5.66
C LYS A 97 -9.99 1.86 -5.37
N ASN A 98 -9.79 2.85 -6.22
CA ASN A 98 -10.51 4.11 -6.20
C ASN A 98 -11.85 3.99 -6.98
N THR A 99 -12.81 3.24 -6.42
CA THR A 99 -14.12 3.02 -7.04
C THR A 99 -15.27 3.28 -6.07
N ASN A 100 -16.43 3.67 -6.59
CA ASN A 100 -17.62 4.00 -5.78
C ASN A 100 -18.37 2.78 -5.21
N GLY A 101 -17.67 1.66 -5.00
CA GLY A 101 -18.26 0.43 -4.53
C GLY A 101 -17.23 -0.69 -4.41
N PHE A 102 -17.65 -1.75 -3.72
CA PHE A 102 -16.87 -2.95 -3.50
C PHE A 102 -17.10 -3.96 -4.63
N GLY A 103 -16.03 -4.59 -5.11
CA GLY A 103 -16.07 -5.66 -6.11
C GLY A 103 -15.34 -6.89 -5.59
N GLU A 104 -15.80 -8.09 -5.96
CA GLU A 104 -15.20 -9.35 -5.52
C GLU A 104 -13.85 -9.61 -6.21
N THR A 105 -13.74 -9.28 -7.50
CA THR A 105 -12.56 -9.58 -8.32
C THR A 105 -11.22 -9.08 -7.75
N PRO A 106 -11.09 -7.85 -7.21
CA PRO A 106 -9.86 -7.43 -6.56
C PRO A 106 -9.44 -8.31 -5.39
N ILE A 107 -10.39 -8.75 -4.54
CA ILE A 107 -10.10 -9.68 -3.45
C ILE A 107 -9.71 -11.05 -4.01
N GLU A 108 -10.48 -11.59 -4.96
CA GLU A 108 -10.22 -12.93 -5.50
C GLU A 108 -8.81 -13.04 -6.10
N LYS A 109 -8.40 -12.02 -6.86
CA LYS A 109 -7.06 -11.94 -7.43
C LYS A 109 -5.99 -11.86 -6.35
N CYS A 110 -6.11 -10.90 -5.44
CA CYS A 110 -5.16 -10.68 -4.35
C CYS A 110 -5.00 -11.95 -3.49
N VAL A 111 -6.10 -12.60 -3.12
CA VAL A 111 -6.10 -13.85 -2.34
C VAL A 111 -5.49 -15.00 -3.13
N SER A 112 -5.82 -15.15 -4.41
CA SER A 112 -5.23 -16.19 -5.27
C SER A 112 -3.71 -16.04 -5.31
N SER A 113 -3.20 -14.82 -5.53
CA SER A 113 -1.75 -14.57 -5.59
C SER A 113 -1.08 -14.69 -4.22
N ALA A 114 -1.73 -14.25 -3.15
CA ALA A 114 -1.21 -14.37 -1.79
C ALA A 114 -1.04 -15.84 -1.35
N ASN A 115 -1.88 -16.75 -1.82
CA ASN A 115 -1.73 -18.19 -1.55
C ASN A 115 -0.49 -18.82 -2.22
N ASP A 116 0.04 -18.21 -3.28
CA ASP A 116 1.26 -18.72 -3.93
C ASP A 116 2.54 -18.19 -3.24
N LEU A 117 2.42 -17.17 -2.39
CA LEU A 117 3.53 -16.57 -1.62
C LEU A 117 3.91 -17.39 -0.36
N PHE A 118 3.00 -18.22 0.16
CA PHE A 118 3.17 -18.99 1.41
C PHE A 118 2.72 -20.45 1.25
#